data_AF-R7WVB1-F1
#
_entry.id   AF-R7WVB1-F1
#
_cell.length_a   1.000
_cell.length_b   1.000
_cell.length_c   1.000
_cell.angle_alpha   90.00
_cell.angle_beta   90.00
_cell.angle_gamma   90.00
#
_symmetry.space_group_name_H-M   'P 1'
#
loop_
_entity.id
_entity.type
_entity.pdbx_description
1 polymer ?
#
loop_
_entity_poly.entity_id
_entity_poly.type
_entity_poly.pdbx_seq_one_letter_code
_entity_poly.pdbx_strand_id
1 'polypeptide(L)'
;MDAQTLRAAMQETYVSQGTLEAYLPHFEEAMRAAEITTPRRAAAWCSQIGHESAGLRYMAEIQTNGPGWTWDRIRYRGRGPIQLTWSSNYRRFGQWCRDRGYASDSELFVNQPELVEQPRWGFLAASWYWLNGGPRPGEINAFADQGNLLNVSRCVNGWVTTPNGMPDRQARYDRCLAIGAALLPDTNQETDLMGEIANQVKDQLTGPAGKGWPILGRAAETDGSRDRYAVEAIAAILVQLGGPTRDGLSFQGWDQLGDGPDSEAPRRTLVDAIAHTIRQNEQILAQQAEILALLKEKKA
;
A
#
# COMPACT_ATOMS: atom_id res chain seq x y z
N MET A 1 -11.54 9.25 -1.86
CA MET A 1 -12.12 10.52 -1.37
C MET A 1 -11.03 11.59 -1.27
N ASP A 2 -11.41 12.87 -1.31
CA ASP A 2 -10.49 13.98 -1.06
C ASP A 2 -10.47 14.42 0.42
N ALA A 3 -9.51 15.27 0.78
CA ALA A 3 -9.35 15.74 2.16
C ALA A 3 -10.51 16.62 2.64
N GLN A 4 -11.22 17.30 1.74
CA GLN A 4 -12.41 18.10 2.07
C GLN A 4 -13.59 17.21 2.47
N THR A 5 -13.77 16.11 1.75
CA THR A 5 -14.74 15.07 2.05
C THR A 5 -14.43 14.39 3.38
N LEU A 6 -13.16 14.06 3.63
CA LEU A 6 -12.72 13.53 4.92
C LEU A 6 -13.00 14.52 6.06
N ARG A 7 -12.71 15.82 5.86
CA ARG A 7 -13.04 16.88 6.84
C ARG A 7 -14.52 16.92 7.15
N ALA A 8 -15.37 16.89 6.12
CA ALA A 8 -16.82 16.89 6.29
C ALA A 8 -17.29 15.66 7.08
N ALA A 9 -16.76 14.47 6.78
CA ALA A 9 -17.09 13.23 7.48
C ALA A 9 -16.66 13.25 8.97
N MET A 10 -15.52 13.87 9.28
CA MET A 10 -14.95 13.89 10.63
C MET A 10 -15.53 14.99 11.54
N GLN A 11 -16.47 15.80 11.07
CA GLN A 11 -17.03 16.92 11.84
C GLN A 11 -17.78 16.46 13.12
N GLU A 12 -17.59 17.11 14.27
CA GLU A 12 -16.63 18.21 14.52
C GLU A 12 -15.18 17.69 14.57
N THR A 13 -14.28 18.42 13.89
CA THR A 13 -12.84 18.17 13.88
C THR A 13 -12.08 19.49 13.97
N TYR A 14 -11.02 19.50 14.77
CA TYR A 14 -10.09 20.63 14.92
C TYR A 14 -8.74 20.36 14.27
N VAL A 15 -8.65 19.27 13.51
CA VAL A 15 -7.44 18.88 12.80
C VAL A 15 -7.24 19.81 11.61
N SER A 16 -6.00 20.25 11.38
CA SER A 16 -5.66 21.14 10.26
C SER A 16 -5.88 20.47 8.90
N GLN A 17 -6.00 21.26 7.83
CA GLN A 17 -6.19 20.71 6.48
C GLN A 17 -4.99 19.86 6.05
N GLY A 18 -3.78 20.35 6.26
CA GLY A 18 -2.56 19.60 5.93
C GLY A 18 -2.42 18.29 6.72
N THR A 19 -2.91 18.23 7.96
CA THR A 19 -2.92 16.96 8.72
C THR A 19 -3.93 15.96 8.16
N LEU A 20 -5.12 16.41 7.74
CA LEU A 20 -6.09 15.52 7.09
C LEU A 20 -5.57 15.00 5.74
N GLU A 21 -4.90 15.86 4.97
CA GLU A 21 -4.22 15.47 3.72
C GLU A 21 -3.15 14.42 3.97
N ALA A 22 -2.34 14.58 5.03
CA ALA A 22 -1.34 13.59 5.43
C ALA A 22 -1.96 12.28 5.93
N TYR A 23 -3.15 12.31 6.55
CA TYR A 23 -3.84 11.12 7.04
C TYR A 23 -4.57 10.36 5.93
N LEU A 24 -5.03 11.06 4.89
CA LEU A 24 -5.93 10.53 3.87
C LEU A 24 -5.43 9.23 3.21
N PRO A 25 -4.17 9.10 2.74
CA PRO A 25 -3.71 7.86 2.12
C PRO A 25 -3.78 6.66 3.08
N HIS A 26 -3.47 6.88 4.36
CA HIS A 26 -3.52 5.85 5.39
C HIS A 26 -4.96 5.50 5.81
N PHE A 27 -5.84 6.50 5.86
CA PHE A 27 -7.26 6.30 6.11
C PHE A 27 -7.89 5.44 5.01
N GLU A 28 -7.56 5.73 3.75
CA GLU A 28 -8.03 4.95 2.61
C GLU A 28 -7.44 3.53 2.55
N GLU A 29 -6.13 3.37 2.84
CA GLU A 29 -5.49 2.06 2.98
C GLU A 29 -6.25 1.19 4.00
N ALA A 30 -6.62 1.78 5.14
CA ALA A 30 -7.39 1.11 6.17
C ALA A 30 -8.82 0.76 5.73
N MET A 31 -9.52 1.68 5.07
CA MET A 31 -10.84 1.40 4.51
C MET A 31 -10.80 0.22 3.53
N ARG A 32 -9.78 0.17 2.65
CA ARG A 32 -9.56 -0.97 1.75
C ARG A 32 -9.28 -2.25 2.55
N ALA A 33 -8.42 -2.20 3.56
CA ALA A 33 -8.07 -3.35 4.39
C ALA A 33 -9.26 -3.91 5.20
N ALA A 34 -10.20 -3.05 5.59
CA ALA A 34 -11.44 -3.37 6.30
C ALA A 34 -12.64 -3.70 5.40
N GLU A 35 -12.43 -3.74 4.07
CA GLU A 35 -13.48 -4.05 3.08
C GLU A 35 -14.65 -3.06 3.11
N ILE A 36 -14.33 -1.78 3.27
CA ILE A 36 -15.29 -0.67 3.26
C ILE A 36 -15.59 -0.27 1.82
N THR A 37 -16.42 -1.09 1.16
CA THR A 37 -16.66 -1.02 -0.29
C THR A 37 -17.99 -0.37 -0.69
N THR A 38 -18.87 -0.09 0.28
CA THR A 38 -20.18 0.52 0.02
C THR A 38 -20.31 1.86 0.74
N PRO A 39 -21.11 2.82 0.22
CA PRO A 39 -21.35 4.10 0.90
C PRO A 39 -21.86 3.93 2.33
N ARG A 40 -22.64 2.88 2.58
CA ARG A 40 -23.19 2.58 3.91
C ARG A 40 -22.12 2.06 4.87
N ARG A 41 -21.24 1.17 4.42
CA ARG A 41 -20.04 0.76 5.19
C ARG A 41 -19.16 1.97 5.47
N ALA A 42 -18.94 2.83 4.48
CA ALA A 42 -18.13 4.04 4.64
C ALA A 42 -18.75 5.00 5.66
N ALA A 43 -20.06 5.19 5.64
CA ALA A 43 -20.74 5.99 6.64
C ALA A 43 -20.63 5.41 8.05
N ALA A 44 -20.81 4.09 8.20
CA ALA A 44 -20.63 3.41 9.47
C ALA A 44 -19.19 3.56 9.97
N TRP A 45 -18.20 3.26 9.13
CA TRP A 45 -16.77 3.41 9.43
C TRP A 45 -16.43 4.82 9.90
N CYS A 46 -16.74 5.84 9.09
CA CYS A 46 -16.44 7.23 9.41
C CYS A 46 -17.14 7.70 10.70
N SER A 47 -18.37 7.23 10.96
CA SER A 47 -19.08 7.60 12.20
C SER A 47 -18.38 7.11 13.46
N GLN A 48 -17.90 5.86 13.44
CA GLN A 48 -17.25 5.24 14.60
C GLN A 48 -15.86 5.81 14.79
N ILE A 49 -15.07 5.87 13.71
CA ILE A 49 -13.71 6.43 13.75
C ILE A 49 -13.74 7.90 14.17
N GLY A 50 -14.68 8.69 13.64
CA GLY A 50 -14.86 10.08 14.04
C GLY A 50 -15.23 10.23 15.52
N HIS A 51 -16.08 9.35 16.06
CA HIS A 51 -16.43 9.38 17.48
C HIS A 51 -15.24 9.01 18.38
N GLU A 52 -14.62 7.85 18.15
CA GLU A 52 -13.56 7.30 19.00
C GLU A 52 -12.30 8.18 19.06
N SER A 53 -12.03 8.94 17.99
CA SER A 53 -10.85 9.80 17.88
C SER A 53 -11.13 11.30 18.07
N ALA A 54 -12.37 11.67 18.38
CA ALA A 54 -12.85 13.06 18.39
C ALA A 54 -12.52 13.82 17.08
N GLY A 55 -12.92 13.23 15.95
CA GLY A 55 -12.70 13.78 14.61
C GLY A 55 -11.24 13.73 14.17
N LEU A 56 -10.55 12.62 14.45
CA LEU A 56 -9.12 12.38 14.20
C LEU A 56 -8.18 13.29 15.01
N ARG A 57 -8.69 13.95 16.04
CA ARG A 57 -7.88 14.81 16.92
C ARG A 57 -6.89 14.01 17.76
N TYR A 58 -7.27 12.81 18.19
CA TYR A 58 -6.47 11.97 19.06
C TYR A 58 -6.13 10.63 18.39
N MET A 59 -4.83 10.39 18.24
CA MET A 59 -4.26 9.10 17.80
C MET A 59 -3.69 8.29 18.98
N ALA A 60 -3.87 8.77 20.20
CA ALA A 60 -3.54 8.09 21.44
C ALA A 60 -4.38 8.65 22.59
N GLU A 61 -4.63 7.82 23.59
CA GLU A 61 -5.19 8.24 24.87
C GLU A 61 -4.29 9.31 25.51
N ILE A 62 -4.87 10.43 25.95
CA ILE A 62 -4.14 11.52 26.60
C ILE A 62 -3.64 11.07 27.99
N GLN A 63 -4.45 10.27 28.68
CA GLN A 63 -4.09 9.73 29.99
C GLN A 63 -3.09 8.59 29.84
N THR A 64 -1.90 8.77 30.42
CA THR A 64 -0.79 7.81 30.30
C THR A 64 -0.61 6.94 31.54
N ASN A 65 -1.22 7.31 32.68
CA ASN A 65 -1.27 6.52 33.90
C ASN A 65 -2.49 6.89 34.77
N GLY A 66 -2.79 6.05 35.76
CA GLY A 66 -3.83 6.32 36.75
C GLY A 66 -3.75 5.36 37.95
N PRO A 67 -4.36 5.72 39.09
CA PRO A 67 -4.45 4.82 40.24
C PRO A 67 -5.10 3.49 39.84
N GLY A 68 -4.46 2.37 40.19
CA GLY A 68 -4.95 1.01 39.90
C GLY A 68 -4.71 0.50 38.47
N TRP A 69 -4.04 1.27 37.61
CA TRP A 69 -3.68 0.78 36.27
C TRP A 69 -2.61 -0.30 36.36
N THR A 70 -2.82 -1.40 35.65
CA THR A 70 -1.82 -2.45 35.51
C THR A 70 -0.67 -2.00 34.61
N TRP A 71 0.49 -2.65 34.73
CA TRP A 71 1.60 -2.42 33.79
C TRP A 71 1.18 -2.64 32.33
N ASP A 72 0.31 -3.62 32.08
CA ASP A 72 -0.23 -3.89 30.75
C ASP A 72 -1.02 -2.70 30.20
N ARG A 73 -1.93 -2.11 31.00
CA ARG A 73 -2.69 -0.92 30.59
C ARG A 73 -1.79 0.30 30.36
N ILE A 74 -0.74 0.48 31.16
CA ILE A 74 0.20 1.60 31.00
C ILE A 74 1.00 1.45 29.69
N ARG A 75 1.56 0.26 29.44
CA ARG A 75 2.37 0.01 28.23
C ARG A 75 1.51 -0.02 26.96
N TYR A 76 0.38 -0.70 27.01
CA TYR A 76 -0.56 -0.91 25.90
C TYR A 76 -1.84 -0.09 26.08
N ARG A 77 -1.66 1.20 26.40
CA ARG A 77 -2.75 2.20 26.45
C ARG A 77 -3.44 2.36 25.10
N GLY A 78 -4.60 3.00 25.08
CA GLY A 78 -5.34 3.28 23.85
C GLY A 78 -4.49 4.03 22.81
N ARG A 79 -4.31 3.43 21.63
CA ARG A 79 -3.64 4.07 20.48
C ARG A 79 -4.40 3.88 19.18
N GLY A 80 -4.10 4.74 18.23
CA GLY A 80 -4.83 4.86 16.99
C GLY A 80 -6.23 5.43 17.18
N PRO A 81 -6.97 5.61 16.08
CA PRO A 81 -8.26 6.26 16.09
C PRO A 81 -9.38 5.38 16.68
N ILE A 82 -9.14 4.08 16.88
CA ILE A 82 -10.09 3.15 17.53
C ILE A 82 -9.71 2.81 18.97
N GLN A 83 -8.66 3.43 19.52
CA GLN A 83 -8.17 3.18 20.88
C GLN A 83 -7.79 1.72 21.16
N LEU A 84 -6.97 1.12 20.29
CA LEU A 84 -6.41 -0.23 20.47
C LEU A 84 -5.70 -0.30 21.83
N THR A 85 -6.13 -1.24 22.67
CA THR A 85 -5.66 -1.36 24.07
C THR A 85 -5.36 -2.83 24.38
N TRP A 86 -4.50 -3.09 25.37
CA TRP A 86 -4.10 -4.41 25.91
C TRP A 86 -3.08 -5.17 25.05
N SER A 87 -2.07 -5.77 25.69
CA SER A 87 -1.00 -6.50 24.99
C SER A 87 -1.51 -7.58 24.03
N SER A 88 -2.59 -8.26 24.40
CA SER A 88 -3.21 -9.31 23.59
C SER A 88 -3.69 -8.79 22.24
N ASN A 89 -4.27 -7.59 22.18
CA ASN A 89 -4.73 -6.98 20.95
C ASN A 89 -3.56 -6.46 20.11
N TYR A 90 -2.54 -5.86 20.73
CA TYR A 90 -1.32 -5.44 20.04
C TYR A 90 -0.62 -6.62 19.35
N ARG A 91 -0.54 -7.77 20.04
CA ARG A 91 0.02 -8.99 19.46
C ARG A 91 -0.81 -9.51 18.28
N ARG A 92 -2.13 -9.62 18.45
CA ARG A 92 -3.03 -10.11 17.39
C ARG A 92 -3.03 -9.17 16.18
N PHE A 93 -2.93 -7.87 16.41
CA PHE A 93 -2.76 -6.87 15.36
C PHE A 93 -1.44 -7.07 14.60
N GLY A 94 -0.33 -7.29 15.30
CA GLY A 94 0.97 -7.58 14.67
C GLY A 94 0.96 -8.84 13.82
N GLN A 95 0.34 -9.92 14.32
CA GLN A 95 0.12 -11.16 13.58
C GLN A 95 -0.71 -10.91 12.31
N TRP A 96 -1.82 -10.18 12.42
CA TRP A 96 -2.64 -9.83 11.27
C TRP A 96 -1.90 -8.97 10.24
N CYS A 97 -1.10 -8.00 10.68
CA CYS A 97 -0.25 -7.21 9.79
C CYS A 97 0.76 -8.09 9.06
N ARG A 98 1.36 -9.07 9.75
CA ARG A 98 2.27 -10.04 9.12
C ARG A 98 1.56 -10.88 8.07
N ASP A 99 0.42 -11.45 8.40
CA ASP A 99 -0.32 -12.35 7.50
C ASP A 99 -0.87 -11.61 6.27
N ARG A 100 -1.16 -10.30 6.40
CA ARG A 100 -1.58 -9.42 5.29
C ARG A 100 -0.40 -8.80 4.52
N GLY A 101 0.85 -9.03 4.95
CA GLY A 101 2.05 -8.48 4.31
C GLY A 101 2.35 -7.01 4.62
N TYR A 102 1.69 -6.39 5.60
CA TYR A 102 1.97 -5.03 6.05
C TYR A 102 3.26 -4.91 6.88
N ALA A 103 3.63 -5.97 7.60
CA ALA A 103 4.83 -6.06 8.42
C ALA A 103 5.49 -7.44 8.27
N SER A 104 6.78 -7.55 8.56
CA SER A 104 7.49 -8.84 8.56
C SER A 104 7.53 -9.51 9.94
N ASP A 105 7.51 -8.70 11.00
CA ASP A 105 7.55 -9.14 12.41
C ASP A 105 6.15 -9.14 13.04
N SER A 106 5.70 -10.29 13.52
CA SER A 106 4.40 -10.44 14.21
C SER A 106 4.37 -9.83 15.61
N GLU A 107 5.52 -9.62 16.26
CA GLU A 107 5.61 -9.01 17.60
C GLU A 107 5.98 -7.52 17.53
N LEU A 108 6.02 -6.92 16.33
CA LEU A 108 6.42 -5.53 16.12
C LEU A 108 5.75 -4.57 17.11
N PHE A 109 4.42 -4.65 17.25
CA PHE A 109 3.65 -3.73 18.10
C PHE A 109 3.65 -4.14 19.59
N VAL A 110 4.09 -5.35 19.92
CA VAL A 110 4.35 -5.72 21.33
C VAL A 110 5.67 -5.09 21.78
N ASN A 111 6.66 -5.13 20.90
CA ASN A 111 7.99 -4.57 21.13
C ASN A 111 7.99 -3.04 21.07
N GLN A 112 7.24 -2.47 20.12
CA GLN A 112 7.17 -1.02 19.83
C GLN A 112 5.69 -0.55 19.76
N PRO A 113 4.94 -0.55 20.88
CA PRO A 113 3.51 -0.22 20.89
C PRO A 113 3.21 1.23 20.46
N GLU A 114 4.15 2.15 20.63
CA GLU A 114 4.06 3.54 20.17
C GLU A 114 3.91 3.68 18.65
N LEU A 115 4.29 2.67 17.87
CA LEU A 115 4.06 2.68 16.42
C LEU A 115 2.57 2.82 16.08
N VAL A 116 1.66 2.31 16.92
CA VAL A 116 0.20 2.40 16.69
C VAL A 116 -0.33 3.84 16.82
N GLU A 117 0.46 4.78 17.37
CA GLU A 117 0.12 6.22 17.34
C GLU A 117 0.38 6.84 15.96
N GLN A 118 1.23 6.22 15.14
CA GLN A 118 1.53 6.70 13.79
C GLN A 118 0.33 6.45 12.87
N PRO A 119 0.00 7.38 11.96
CA PRO A 119 -1.22 7.31 11.14
C PRO A 119 -1.42 5.97 10.43
N ARG A 120 -0.40 5.49 9.71
CA ARG A 120 -0.45 4.21 8.99
C ARG A 120 -0.88 3.04 9.89
N TRP A 121 -0.18 2.84 11.00
CA TRP A 121 -0.43 1.72 11.89
C TRP A 121 -1.70 1.90 12.72
N GLY A 122 -2.02 3.12 13.14
CA GLY A 122 -3.27 3.42 13.84
C GLY A 122 -4.51 3.12 12.99
N PHE A 123 -4.52 3.55 11.72
CA PHE A 123 -5.63 3.25 10.81
C PHE A 123 -5.72 1.76 10.46
N LEU A 124 -4.59 1.08 10.24
CA LEU A 124 -4.59 -0.38 10.06
C LEU A 124 -5.05 -1.13 11.32
N ALA A 125 -4.72 -0.65 12.53
CA ALA A 125 -5.24 -1.22 13.77
C ALA A 125 -6.76 -1.09 13.87
N ALA A 126 -7.33 0.02 13.38
CA ALA A 126 -8.78 0.16 13.25
C ALA A 126 -9.38 -0.87 12.28
N SER A 127 -8.68 -1.18 11.18
CA SER A 127 -9.11 -2.19 10.22
C SER A 127 -9.10 -3.59 10.82
N TRP A 128 -8.02 -3.94 11.52
CA TRP A 128 -7.93 -5.19 12.24
C TRP A 128 -9.04 -5.32 13.29
N TYR A 129 -9.28 -4.28 14.09
CA TYR A 129 -10.32 -4.29 15.11
C TYR A 129 -11.70 -4.49 14.48
N TRP A 130 -11.98 -3.74 13.41
CA TRP A 130 -13.24 -3.79 12.69
C TRP A 130 -13.58 -5.20 12.18
N LEU A 131 -12.56 -5.91 11.67
CA LEU A 131 -12.73 -7.25 11.13
C LEU A 131 -12.60 -8.35 12.19
N ASN A 132 -11.73 -8.20 13.19
CA ASN A 132 -11.28 -9.31 14.05
C ASN A 132 -11.33 -9.02 15.56
N GLY A 133 -11.18 -7.76 15.96
CA GLY A 133 -10.92 -7.40 17.36
C GLY A 133 -12.16 -7.14 18.21
N GLY A 134 -13.28 -6.79 17.58
CA GLY A 134 -14.53 -6.53 18.28
C GLY A 134 -15.16 -7.78 18.95
N PRO A 135 -16.21 -7.61 19.77
CA PRO A 135 -16.94 -8.70 20.43
C PRO A 135 -17.74 -9.57 19.44
N ARG A 136 -17.84 -9.14 18.18
CA ARG A 136 -18.47 -9.84 17.05
C ARG A 136 -17.56 -9.82 15.82
N PRO A 137 -16.44 -10.58 15.83
CA PRO A 137 -15.50 -10.60 14.71
C PRO A 137 -16.21 -10.94 13.39
N GLY A 138 -15.92 -10.19 12.34
CA GLY A 138 -16.48 -10.38 10.99
C GLY A 138 -17.89 -9.84 10.78
N GLU A 139 -18.62 -9.42 11.83
CA GLU A 139 -20.03 -9.04 11.70
C GLU A 139 -20.26 -7.54 11.44
N ILE A 140 -19.28 -6.67 11.71
CA ILE A 140 -19.50 -5.21 11.65
C ILE A 140 -19.92 -4.74 10.25
N ASN A 141 -19.29 -5.28 9.20
CA ASN A 141 -19.68 -4.98 7.82
C ASN A 141 -21.13 -5.38 7.51
N ALA A 142 -21.59 -6.54 7.99
CA ALA A 142 -22.97 -6.97 7.79
C ALA A 142 -23.97 -6.06 8.52
N PHE A 143 -23.66 -5.62 9.76
CA PHE A 143 -24.48 -4.63 10.45
C PHE A 143 -24.49 -3.28 9.73
N ALA A 144 -23.34 -2.86 9.21
CA ALA A 144 -23.24 -1.64 8.42
C ALA A 144 -24.10 -1.74 7.15
N ASP A 145 -24.06 -2.85 6.41
CA ASP A 145 -24.88 -3.06 5.21
C ASP A 145 -26.38 -3.01 5.49
N GLN A 146 -26.81 -3.48 6.66
CA GLN A 146 -28.20 -3.39 7.13
C GLN A 146 -28.58 -1.98 7.60
N GLY A 147 -27.62 -1.06 7.74
CA GLY A 147 -27.81 0.26 8.35
C GLY A 147 -28.03 0.20 9.85
N ASN A 148 -27.64 -0.90 10.50
CA ASN A 148 -27.84 -1.12 11.93
C ASN A 148 -26.71 -0.46 12.73
N LEU A 149 -26.74 0.87 12.81
CA LEU A 149 -25.72 1.65 13.50
C LEU A 149 -25.61 1.28 14.99
N LEU A 150 -26.71 0.87 15.62
CA LEU A 150 -26.70 0.44 17.02
C LEU A 150 -25.79 -0.77 17.19
N ASN A 151 -25.93 -1.81 16.36
CA ASN A 151 -25.07 -2.99 16.44
C ASN A 151 -23.62 -2.71 15.99
N VAL A 152 -23.42 -1.83 15.01
CA VAL A 152 -22.06 -1.33 14.68
C VAL A 152 -21.41 -0.70 15.91
N SER A 153 -22.12 0.22 16.56
CA SER A 153 -21.63 0.95 17.75
C SER A 153 -21.44 0.02 18.94
N ARG A 154 -22.27 -1.02 19.08
CA ARG A 154 -22.05 -2.10 20.04
C ARG A 154 -20.77 -2.85 19.77
N CYS A 155 -20.45 -3.17 18.52
CA CYS A 155 -19.19 -3.84 18.20
C CYS A 155 -17.97 -2.98 18.56
N VAL A 156 -18.05 -1.66 18.37
CA VAL A 156 -16.93 -0.75 18.69
C VAL A 156 -16.82 -0.47 20.19
N ASN A 157 -17.94 -0.40 20.91
CA ASN A 157 -17.98 0.02 22.31
C ASN A 157 -18.27 -1.14 23.29
N GLY A 158 -17.83 -2.36 22.98
CA GLY A 158 -17.81 -3.48 23.93
C GLY A 158 -19.13 -4.23 24.14
N TRP A 159 -20.06 -4.15 23.19
CA TRP A 159 -21.35 -4.86 23.12
C TRP A 159 -22.29 -4.61 24.31
N VAL A 160 -22.55 -3.35 24.59
CA VAL A 160 -23.45 -2.92 25.68
C VAL A 160 -24.86 -2.56 25.16
N THR A 161 -25.86 -2.49 26.05
CA THR A 161 -27.24 -2.14 25.67
C THR A 161 -27.32 -0.83 24.89
N THR A 162 -26.66 0.21 25.39
CA THR A 162 -26.56 1.53 24.74
C THR A 162 -25.09 1.96 24.75
N PRO A 163 -24.41 1.93 23.59
CA PRO A 163 -23.04 2.41 23.47
C PRO A 163 -22.88 3.85 23.97
N ASN A 164 -21.71 4.16 24.52
CA ASN A 164 -21.40 5.53 24.88
C ASN A 164 -21.43 6.44 23.64
N GLY A 165 -22.02 7.64 23.78
CA GLY A 165 -22.03 8.64 22.71
C GLY A 165 -22.93 8.34 21.52
N MET A 166 -23.95 7.47 21.66
CA MET A 166 -24.88 7.15 20.58
C MET A 166 -25.44 8.36 19.81
N PRO A 167 -25.84 9.49 20.45
CA PRO A 167 -26.29 10.67 19.70
C PRO A 167 -25.23 11.25 18.75
N ASP A 168 -23.96 11.31 19.18
CA ASP A 168 -22.86 11.79 18.34
C ASP A 168 -22.57 10.80 17.20
N ARG A 169 -22.53 9.49 17.50
CA ARG A 169 -22.36 8.44 16.49
C ARG A 169 -23.45 8.52 15.41
N GLN A 170 -24.71 8.70 15.82
CA GLN A 170 -25.85 8.86 14.91
C GLN A 170 -25.70 10.12 14.05
N ALA A 171 -25.40 11.27 14.66
CA ALA A 171 -25.24 12.52 13.92
C ALA A 171 -24.10 12.45 12.88
N ARG A 172 -22.98 11.79 13.22
CA ARG A 172 -21.87 11.54 12.28
C ARG A 172 -22.29 10.56 11.17
N TYR A 173 -23.02 9.50 11.51
CA TYR A 173 -23.51 8.53 10.54
C TYR A 173 -24.47 9.16 9.53
N ASP A 174 -25.44 9.95 9.97
CA ASP A 174 -26.41 10.62 9.10
C ASP A 174 -25.71 11.60 8.16
N ARG A 175 -24.73 12.36 8.66
CA ARG A 175 -23.88 13.24 7.86
C ARG A 175 -23.11 12.47 6.80
N CYS A 176 -22.51 11.34 7.17
CA CYS A 176 -21.76 10.52 6.23
C CYS A 176 -22.67 9.85 5.19
N LEU A 177 -23.88 9.44 5.56
CA LEU A 177 -24.88 8.96 4.60
C LEU A 177 -25.25 10.03 3.57
N ALA A 178 -25.35 11.31 3.99
CA ALA A 178 -25.62 12.42 3.09
C ALA A 178 -24.45 12.70 2.10
N ILE A 179 -23.20 12.44 2.51
CA ILE A 179 -22.02 12.52 1.62
C ILE A 179 -22.03 11.35 0.61
N GLY A 180 -22.42 10.16 1.05
CA GLY A 180 -22.61 9.00 0.17
C GLY A 180 -21.32 8.49 -0.47
N ALA A 181 -21.36 8.22 -1.77
CA ALA A 181 -20.27 7.54 -2.49
C ALA A 181 -18.96 8.32 -2.52
N ALA A 182 -18.99 9.64 -2.30
CA ALA A 182 -17.76 10.44 -2.20
C ALA A 182 -16.86 10.00 -1.03
N LEU A 183 -17.40 9.30 -0.03
CA LEU A 183 -16.61 8.71 1.06
C LEU A 183 -15.77 7.51 0.63
N LEU A 184 -16.01 6.90 -0.53
CA LEU A 184 -15.28 5.70 -0.91
C LEU A 184 -13.81 6.05 -1.23
N PRO A 185 -12.86 5.14 -0.92
CA PRO A 185 -11.46 5.32 -1.28
C PRO A 185 -11.30 5.56 -2.78
N ASP A 186 -10.36 6.43 -3.17
CA ASP A 186 -10.10 6.63 -4.60
C ASP A 186 -9.41 5.39 -5.17
N THR A 187 -10.03 4.75 -6.16
CA THR A 187 -9.45 3.58 -6.86
C THR A 187 -8.33 3.98 -7.81
N ASN A 188 -8.18 5.26 -8.14
CA ASN A 188 -7.15 5.75 -9.06
C ASN A 188 -5.78 5.89 -8.36
N GLN A 189 -5.75 6.21 -7.07
CA GLN A 189 -4.49 6.39 -6.31
C GLN A 189 -3.61 5.14 -6.27
N GLU A 190 -4.20 3.94 -6.23
CA GLU A 190 -3.46 2.68 -6.27
C GLU A 190 -2.83 2.45 -7.66
N THR A 191 -3.52 2.88 -8.71
CA THR A 191 -3.03 2.83 -10.09
C THR A 191 -1.93 3.86 -10.33
N ASP A 192 -2.08 5.06 -9.77
CA ASP A 192 -1.10 6.15 -9.88
C ASP A 192 0.18 5.84 -9.10
N LEU A 193 0.08 5.32 -7.87
CA LEU A 193 1.26 4.93 -7.09
C LEU A 193 2.01 3.75 -7.75
N MET A 194 1.29 2.75 -8.27
CA MET A 194 1.91 1.66 -9.03
C MET A 194 2.51 2.17 -10.35
N GLY A 195 1.89 3.14 -11.00
CA GLY A 195 2.40 3.83 -12.19
C GLY A 195 3.66 4.64 -11.89
N GLU A 196 3.71 5.37 -10.77
CA GLU A 196 4.87 6.12 -10.32
C GLU A 196 6.03 5.19 -9.94
N ILE A 197 5.76 4.11 -9.20
CA ILE A 197 6.77 3.09 -8.90
C ILE A 197 7.27 2.44 -10.19
N ALA A 198 6.38 2.09 -11.12
CA ALA A 198 6.77 1.55 -12.42
C ALA A 198 7.62 2.54 -13.22
N ASN A 199 7.30 3.83 -13.19
CA ASN A 199 8.09 4.89 -13.83
C ASN A 199 9.45 5.08 -13.14
N GLN A 200 9.53 5.04 -11.81
CA GLN A 200 10.80 5.10 -11.07
C GLN A 200 11.68 3.89 -11.37
N VAL A 201 11.13 2.68 -11.39
CA VAL A 201 11.85 1.46 -11.79
C VAL A 201 12.30 1.57 -13.25
N LYS A 202 11.44 2.06 -14.14
CA LYS A 202 11.78 2.30 -15.55
C LYS A 202 12.90 3.32 -15.70
N ASP A 203 12.87 4.43 -14.99
CA ASP A 203 13.92 5.45 -15.01
C ASP A 203 15.22 4.93 -14.39
N GLN A 204 15.14 4.09 -13.35
CA GLN A 204 16.30 3.40 -12.79
C GLN A 204 16.99 2.50 -13.83
N LEU A 205 16.21 1.76 -14.61
CA LEU A 205 16.70 0.82 -15.60
C LEU A 205 17.14 1.49 -16.91
N THR A 206 16.46 2.56 -17.33
CA THR A 206 16.62 3.15 -18.68
C THR A 206 17.25 4.55 -18.65
N GLY A 207 17.52 5.11 -17.48
CA GLY A 207 17.98 6.49 -17.29
C GLY A 207 16.89 7.53 -17.58
N PRO A 208 17.14 8.81 -17.24
CA PRO A 208 16.13 9.87 -17.38
C PRO A 208 15.57 9.96 -18.80
N ALA A 209 14.23 9.94 -18.93
CA ALA A 209 13.51 10.01 -20.21
C ALA A 209 13.92 8.91 -21.22
N GLY A 210 14.39 7.75 -20.74
CA GLY A 210 14.87 6.65 -21.58
C GLY A 210 16.16 6.94 -22.34
N LYS A 211 16.86 8.03 -21.99
CA LYS A 211 18.10 8.42 -22.66
C LYS A 211 19.32 7.63 -22.19
N GLY A 212 19.23 6.88 -21.10
CA GLY A 212 20.35 6.19 -20.46
C GLY A 212 21.02 7.04 -19.38
N TRP A 213 21.90 6.41 -18.61
CA TRP A 213 22.70 7.11 -17.59
C TRP A 213 23.96 7.73 -18.21
N PRO A 214 24.39 8.94 -17.79
CA PRO A 214 25.61 9.60 -18.28
C PRO A 214 26.88 9.03 -17.62
N ILE A 215 26.93 7.71 -17.42
CA ILE A 215 27.99 7.01 -16.67
C ILE A 215 29.32 6.98 -17.41
N LEU A 216 29.31 7.07 -18.74
CA LEU A 216 30.54 6.98 -19.55
C LEU A 216 31.31 8.30 -19.65
N GLY A 217 30.69 9.42 -19.26
CA GLY A 217 31.31 10.75 -19.34
C GLY A 217 31.81 11.10 -20.74
N ARG A 218 32.76 12.04 -20.82
CA ARG A 218 33.37 12.51 -22.08
C ARG A 218 34.64 11.74 -22.49
N ALA A 219 34.97 10.65 -21.78
CA ALA A 219 36.29 10.04 -21.81
C ALA A 219 36.51 8.97 -22.90
N ALA A 220 35.51 8.68 -23.74
CA ALA A 220 35.54 7.60 -24.73
C ALA A 220 35.66 8.06 -26.22
N GLU A 221 36.41 9.14 -26.51
CA GLU A 221 36.74 9.78 -27.84
C GLU A 221 35.62 10.61 -28.56
N THR A 222 35.82 11.59 -29.48
CA THR A 222 36.83 12.63 -29.85
C THR A 222 36.17 14.05 -29.96
N ASP A 223 34.92 14.22 -29.52
CA ASP A 223 34.19 15.50 -29.55
C ASP A 223 33.78 15.91 -28.12
N GLY A 224 34.42 16.96 -27.59
CA GLY A 224 34.27 17.41 -26.20
C GLY A 224 32.98 18.18 -25.88
N SER A 225 32.08 18.34 -26.85
CA SER A 225 30.90 19.21 -26.74
C SER A 225 29.59 18.51 -26.32
N ARG A 226 29.56 17.18 -26.20
CA ARG A 226 28.32 16.43 -25.88
C ARG A 226 28.53 15.28 -24.90
N ASP A 227 27.54 15.09 -24.03
CA ASP A 227 27.46 13.95 -23.14
C ASP A 227 26.94 12.72 -23.90
N ARG A 228 27.55 11.55 -23.67
CA ARG A 228 27.11 10.27 -24.22
C ARG A 228 26.49 9.41 -23.13
N TYR A 229 25.42 8.72 -23.50
CA TYR A 229 24.63 7.91 -22.56
C TYR A 229 24.90 6.41 -22.74
N ALA A 230 24.69 5.62 -21.69
CA ALA A 230 24.90 4.16 -21.72
C ALA A 230 24.17 3.47 -22.88
N VAL A 231 22.98 3.94 -23.25
CA VAL A 231 22.19 3.42 -24.39
C VAL A 231 22.88 3.67 -25.73
N GLU A 232 23.55 4.81 -25.91
CA GLU A 232 24.31 5.10 -27.13
C GLU A 232 25.58 4.27 -27.23
N ALA A 233 26.23 3.96 -26.11
CA ALA A 233 27.37 3.05 -26.09
C ALA A 233 26.96 1.62 -26.37
N ILE A 234 25.82 1.16 -25.84
CA ILE A 234 25.22 -0.13 -26.22
C ILE A 234 24.90 -0.13 -27.71
N ALA A 235 24.31 0.93 -28.26
CA ALA A 235 24.03 1.05 -29.70
C ALA A 235 25.32 1.08 -30.54
N ALA A 236 26.38 1.77 -30.10
CA ALA A 236 27.66 1.81 -30.77
C ALA A 236 28.39 0.46 -30.70
N ILE A 237 28.32 -0.25 -29.57
CA ILE A 237 28.78 -1.63 -29.40
C ILE A 237 27.98 -2.55 -30.34
N LEU A 238 26.66 -2.41 -30.43
CA LEU A 238 25.82 -3.17 -31.37
C LEU A 238 26.18 -2.89 -32.84
N VAL A 239 26.52 -1.66 -33.19
CA VAL A 239 26.96 -1.26 -34.54
C VAL A 239 28.39 -1.72 -34.84
N GLN A 240 29.30 -1.65 -33.89
CA GLN A 240 30.69 -2.11 -34.03
C GLN A 240 30.79 -3.64 -34.03
N LEU A 241 29.93 -4.33 -33.27
CA LEU A 241 29.75 -5.78 -33.32
C LEU A 241 28.98 -6.24 -34.59
N GLY A 242 28.25 -5.33 -35.24
CA GLY A 242 27.42 -5.61 -36.42
C GLY A 242 28.03 -5.24 -37.79
N GLY A 243 29.01 -4.34 -37.84
CA GLY A 243 29.60 -3.81 -39.08
C GLY A 243 28.62 -2.99 -39.95
N PRO A 244 29.09 -2.19 -40.95
CA PRO A 244 28.19 -1.38 -41.76
C PRO A 244 27.44 -2.25 -42.79
N THR A 245 26.14 -2.05 -42.92
CA THR A 245 25.31 -2.75 -43.90
C THR A 245 25.54 -2.20 -45.31
N ARG A 246 26.27 -2.94 -46.13
CA ARG A 246 26.08 -2.94 -47.58
C ARG A 246 25.38 -4.25 -47.94
N ASP A 247 24.15 -4.12 -48.42
CA ASP A 247 23.41 -5.15 -49.17
C ASP A 247 22.49 -6.14 -48.41
N GLY A 248 22.16 -5.84 -47.15
CA GLY A 248 20.82 -6.14 -46.61
C GLY A 248 20.46 -7.57 -46.17
N LEU A 249 21.28 -8.61 -46.35
CA LEU A 249 20.97 -9.94 -45.79
C LEU A 249 22.21 -10.68 -45.26
N SER A 250 22.10 -11.01 -43.96
CA SER A 250 22.89 -11.91 -43.08
C SER A 250 24.39 -12.01 -43.26
N PHE A 251 25.16 -11.77 -42.19
CA PHE A 251 26.35 -12.59 -41.96
C PHE A 251 26.62 -12.90 -40.48
N GLN A 252 27.33 -14.01 -40.32
CA GLN A 252 27.43 -14.92 -39.20
C GLN A 252 28.19 -14.32 -38.01
N GLY A 253 27.66 -14.53 -36.81
CA GLY A 253 28.25 -14.05 -35.55
C GLY A 253 29.56 -14.76 -35.18
N TRP A 254 30.24 -14.22 -34.17
CA TRP A 254 31.54 -14.71 -33.67
C TRP A 254 31.39 -15.93 -32.75
N ASP A 255 32.37 -16.84 -32.81
CA ASP A 255 32.52 -18.07 -32.00
C ASP A 255 32.87 -17.83 -30.51
N GLN A 256 32.47 -16.72 -29.92
CA GLN A 256 32.81 -16.41 -28.53
C GLN A 256 31.55 -16.18 -27.71
N LEU A 257 30.98 -17.29 -27.23
CA LEU A 257 30.55 -17.49 -25.84
C LEU A 257 30.22 -18.97 -25.63
N GLY A 258 31.14 -19.61 -24.91
CA GLY A 258 31.22 -21.02 -24.59
C GLY A 258 32.62 -21.26 -24.04
N ASP A 259 32.80 -22.16 -23.07
CA ASP A 259 34.05 -22.39 -22.32
C ASP A 259 35.18 -23.03 -23.16
N GLY A 260 35.33 -22.64 -24.42
CA GLY A 260 36.27 -23.21 -25.36
C GLY A 260 35.72 -24.40 -26.15
N PRO A 261 36.48 -24.89 -27.14
CA PRO A 261 36.05 -25.89 -28.13
C PRO A 261 35.72 -27.28 -27.58
N ASP A 262 35.99 -27.56 -26.30
CA ASP A 262 35.83 -28.88 -25.67
C ASP A 262 34.67 -28.94 -24.65
N SER A 263 33.82 -27.91 -24.57
CA SER A 263 32.67 -27.88 -23.64
C SER A 263 31.47 -28.68 -24.16
N GLU A 264 30.85 -29.50 -23.29
CA GLU A 264 29.71 -30.39 -23.62
C GLU A 264 28.42 -29.65 -24.03
N ALA A 265 28.35 -28.32 -23.91
CA ALA A 265 27.20 -27.51 -24.30
C ALA A 265 27.55 -26.57 -25.48
N PRO A 266 27.57 -27.07 -26.73
CA PRO A 266 28.00 -26.29 -27.87
C PRO A 266 26.92 -25.26 -28.24
N ARG A 267 27.28 -23.98 -28.03
CA ARG A 267 26.63 -22.75 -28.51
C ARG A 267 25.52 -22.18 -27.61
N ARG A 268 25.90 -21.21 -26.77
CA ARG A 268 25.02 -20.12 -26.36
C ARG A 268 25.74 -18.81 -26.60
N THR A 269 25.44 -18.17 -27.73
CA THR A 269 25.95 -16.83 -28.03
C THR A 269 25.42 -15.81 -27.01
N LEU A 270 26.06 -14.64 -26.89
CA LEU A 270 25.48 -13.52 -26.11
C LEU A 270 24.05 -13.21 -26.57
N VAL A 271 23.79 -13.39 -27.87
CA VAL A 271 22.48 -13.22 -28.48
C VAL A 271 21.50 -14.28 -27.96
N ASP A 272 21.92 -15.53 -27.78
CA ASP A 272 21.08 -16.58 -27.18
C ASP A 272 20.80 -16.31 -25.70
N ALA A 273 21.76 -15.76 -24.96
CA ALA A 273 21.58 -15.37 -23.57
C ALA A 273 20.59 -14.19 -23.44
N ILE A 274 20.74 -13.14 -24.26
CA ILE A 274 19.83 -12.00 -24.30
C ILE A 274 18.43 -12.44 -24.74
N ALA A 275 18.33 -13.25 -25.79
CA ALA A 275 17.05 -13.77 -26.26
C ALA A 275 16.38 -14.70 -25.22
N HIS A 276 17.17 -15.45 -24.45
CA HIS A 276 16.67 -16.26 -23.35
C HIS A 276 16.13 -15.40 -22.20
N THR A 277 16.84 -14.35 -21.80
CA THR A 277 16.37 -13.39 -20.78
C THR A 277 15.09 -12.67 -21.22
N ILE A 278 14.99 -12.27 -22.49
CA ILE A 278 13.76 -11.68 -23.04
C ILE A 278 12.61 -12.67 -22.97
N ARG A 279 12.81 -13.92 -23.42
CA ARG A 279 11.77 -14.97 -23.34
C ARG A 279 11.36 -15.29 -21.90
N GLN A 280 12.30 -15.30 -20.95
CA GLN A 280 11.97 -15.49 -19.53
C GLN A 280 11.13 -14.33 -18.99
N ASN A 281 11.45 -13.09 -19.37
CA ASN A 281 10.66 -11.93 -18.97
C ASN A 281 9.25 -11.95 -19.58
N GLU A 282 9.11 -12.34 -20.86
CA GLU A 282 7.80 -12.52 -21.50
C GLU A 282 6.96 -13.59 -20.81
N GLN A 283 7.58 -14.71 -20.39
CA GLN A 283 6.91 -15.77 -19.64
C GLN A 283 6.45 -15.30 -18.25
N ILE A 284 7.28 -14.53 -17.54
CA ILE A 284 6.93 -13.95 -16.25
C ILE A 284 5.74 -13.00 -16.39
N LEU A 285 5.74 -12.13 -17.41
CA LEU A 285 4.63 -11.21 -17.68
C LEU A 285 3.34 -11.95 -18.03
N ALA A 286 3.42 -13.03 -18.82
CA ALA A 286 2.27 -13.86 -19.14
C ALA A 286 1.70 -14.56 -17.89
N GLN A 287 2.55 -15.11 -17.03
CA GLN A 287 2.13 -15.73 -15.77
C GLN A 287 1.48 -14.70 -14.83
N GLN A 288 2.01 -13.47 -14.76
CA GLN A 288 1.40 -12.40 -13.98
C GLN A 288 0.00 -12.03 -14.50
N ALA A 289 -0.19 -11.99 -15.83
CA ALA A 289 -1.49 -11.73 -16.43
C ALA A 289 -2.51 -12.83 -16.11
N GLU A 290 -2.10 -14.10 -16.13
CA GLU A 290 -2.95 -15.24 -15.74
C GLU A 290 -3.30 -15.21 -14.25
N ILE A 291 -2.33 -14.93 -13.37
CA ILE A 291 -2.56 -14.77 -11.93
C ILE A 291 -3.56 -13.64 -11.68
N LEU A 292 -3.41 -12.51 -12.37
CA LEU A 292 -4.35 -11.38 -12.27
C LEU A 292 -5.77 -11.74 -12.74
N ALA A 293 -5.90 -12.56 -13.78
CA ALA A 293 -7.20 -13.04 -14.26
C ALA A 293 -7.87 -13.99 -13.24
N LEU A 294 -7.13 -14.96 -12.71
CA LEU A 294 -7.63 -15.89 -11.69
C LEU A 294 -8.02 -15.19 -10.38
N LEU A 295 -7.29 -14.14 -9.99
CA LEU A 295 -7.62 -13.31 -8.83
C LEU A 295 -8.89 -12.48 -9.05
N LYS A 296 -9.21 -12.10 -10.30
CA LYS A 296 -10.46 -11.41 -10.65
C LYS A 296 -11.65 -12.37 -10.63
N GLU A 297 -11.50 -13.59 -11.14
CA GLU A 297 -12.57 -14.60 -11.13
C GLU A 297 -12.91 -15.07 -9.70
N LYS A 298 -11.92 -15.21 -8.81
CA LYS A 298 -12.17 -15.55 -7.40
C LYS A 298 -12.85 -14.44 -6.59
N LYS A 299 -12.92 -13.22 -7.13
CA LYS A 299 -13.58 -12.07 -6.50
C LYS A 299 -14.99 -11.81 -7.04
N ALA A 300 -15.41 -12.52 -8.08
CA ALA A 300 -16.77 -12.51 -8.64
C ALA A 300 -17.63 -13.59 -7.99
#